data_AF-A0A2E6DFF8-F1
#
_entry.id   AF-A0A2E6DFF8-F1
#
_cell.length_a   1.000
_cell.length_b   1.000
_cell.length_c   1.000
_cell.angle_alpha   90.00
_cell.angle_beta   90.00
_cell.angle_gamma   90.00
#
_symmetry.space_group_name_H-M   'P 1'
#
loop_
_entity.id
_entity.type
_entity.pdbx_description
1 polymer ?
#
loop_
_entity_poly.entity_id
_entity_poly.type
_entity_poly.pdbx_seq_one_letter_code
_entity_poly.pdbx_strand_id
1 'polypeptide(L)'
;MIKVECRSGYQIKKRPIAFQLCNRQYKVKEVVDRWYGEGAVYYKVEADDDNIYLLKYEEGQGCWDLVFYQNPRKVEAALESYEGDSPIERFGFKTFSGSTNRMSRHLH
;
A
#
# COMPACT_ATOMS: atom_id res chain seq x y z
N MET A 1 -17.44 6.38 -1.47
CA MET A 1 -17.59 5.75 -0.15
C MET A 1 -17.52 4.24 -0.25
N ILE A 2 -16.49 3.66 0.39
CA ILE A 2 -16.26 2.21 0.50
C ILE A 2 -16.68 1.75 1.90
N LYS A 3 -17.02 0.46 2.05
CA LYS A 3 -17.27 -0.13 3.37
C LYS A 3 -15.97 -0.69 3.92
N VAL A 4 -15.57 -0.29 5.11
CA VAL A 4 -14.36 -0.79 5.78
C VAL A 4 -14.77 -1.44 7.09
N GLU A 5 -14.37 -2.69 7.27
CA GLU A 5 -14.51 -3.42 8.52
C GLU A 5 -13.31 -3.08 9.41
N CYS A 6 -13.60 -2.64 10.62
CA CYS A 6 -12.60 -2.33 11.64
C CYS A 6 -12.69 -3.35 12.78
N ARG A 7 -11.55 -3.83 13.27
CA ARG A 7 -11.56 -4.76 14.42
C ARG A 7 -12.09 -4.06 15.67
N SER A 8 -13.20 -4.55 16.22
CA SER A 8 -13.85 -4.05 17.45
C SER A 8 -13.27 -4.70 18.73
N GLY A 9 -11.94 -4.73 18.85
CA GLY A 9 -11.26 -5.29 20.03
C GLY A 9 -10.85 -4.19 21.02
N TYR A 10 -11.21 -4.39 22.29
CA TYR A 10 -11.10 -3.59 23.53
C TYR A 10 -9.92 -2.61 23.76
N GLN A 11 -8.97 -2.38 22.85
CA GLN A 11 -7.82 -1.51 23.11
C GLN A 11 -7.47 -0.63 21.88
N ILE A 12 -8.06 0.57 21.87
CA ILE A 12 -7.42 1.88 21.53
C ILE A 12 -6.95 2.15 20.08
N LYS A 13 -6.85 1.19 19.16
CA LYS A 13 -6.51 1.48 17.74
C LYS A 13 -7.32 0.62 16.77
N LYS A 14 -8.46 1.15 16.29
CA LYS A 14 -9.26 0.55 15.22
C LYS A 14 -8.40 0.46 13.95
N ARG A 15 -7.88 -0.73 13.65
CA ARG A 15 -7.17 -1.00 12.39
C ARG A 15 -8.17 -1.57 11.36
N PRO A 16 -8.08 -1.15 10.09
CA PRO A 16 -8.87 -1.77 9.03
C PRO A 16 -8.44 -3.22 8.87
N ILE A 17 -9.42 -4.14 8.85
CA ILE A 17 -9.18 -5.59 8.70
C ILE A 17 -9.65 -6.10 7.35
N ALA A 18 -10.67 -5.47 6.78
CA ALA A 18 -11.15 -5.75 5.44
C ALA A 18 -11.88 -4.53 4.89
N PHE A 19 -12.00 -4.45 3.58
CA PHE A 19 -12.82 -3.44 2.92
C PHE A 19 -13.55 -4.03 1.72
N GLN A 20 -14.66 -3.41 1.36
CA GLN A 20 -15.49 -3.79 0.22
C GLN A 20 -15.36 -2.75 -0.88
N LEU A 21 -14.94 -3.19 -2.06
CA LEU A 21 -14.77 -2.38 -3.25
C LEU A 21 -15.38 -3.12 -4.45
N CYS A 22 -16.21 -2.44 -5.24
CA CYS A 22 -16.84 -2.98 -6.45
C CYS A 22 -17.47 -4.38 -6.25
N ASN A 23 -18.22 -4.54 -5.16
CA ASN A 23 -18.88 -5.80 -4.74
C ASN A 23 -17.95 -6.95 -4.34
N ARG A 24 -16.64 -6.73 -4.26
CA ARG A 24 -15.67 -7.71 -3.74
C ARG A 24 -15.15 -7.27 -2.37
N GLN A 25 -14.97 -8.25 -1.49
CA GLN A 25 -14.32 -8.04 -0.19
C GLN A 25 -12.83 -8.33 -0.34
N TYR A 26 -12.00 -7.44 0.20
CA TYR A 26 -10.56 -7.53 0.25
C TYR A 26 -10.13 -7.56 1.70
N LYS A 27 -9.37 -8.58 2.09
CA LYS A 27 -8.81 -8.67 3.44
C LYS A 27 -7.51 -7.87 3.49
N VAL A 28 -7.36 -7.05 4.53
CA VAL A 28 -6.10 -6.36 4.79
C VAL A 28 -5.10 -7.38 5.33
N LYS A 29 -4.04 -7.67 4.57
CA LYS A 29 -2.90 -8.47 5.03
C LYS A 29 -2.09 -7.67 6.04
N GLU A 30 -1.72 -6.46 5.65
CA GLU A 30 -0.85 -5.60 6.44
C GLU A 30 -1.22 -4.12 6.24
N VAL A 31 -1.05 -3.33 7.31
CA VAL A 31 -1.08 -1.86 7.22
C VAL A 31 0.36 -1.40 7.08
N VAL A 32 0.75 -1.06 5.86
CA VAL A 32 2.11 -0.63 5.50
C VAL A 32 2.46 0.70 6.16
N ASP A 33 1.51 1.64 6.18
CA ASP A 33 1.72 2.96 6.75
C ASP A 33 0.40 3.62 7.16
N ARG A 34 0.47 4.59 8.07
CA ARG A 34 -0.67 5.37 8.55
C ARG A 34 -0.24 6.78 8.92
N TRP A 35 -0.95 7.77 8.38
CA TRP A 35 -0.72 9.18 8.69
C TRP A 35 -2.03 9.95 8.91
N TYR A 36 -1.91 11.06 9.63
CA TYR A 36 -3.02 11.95 9.96
C TYR A 36 -2.94 13.19 9.06
N GLY A 37 -4.05 13.53 8.41
CA GLY A 37 -4.25 14.80 7.73
C GLY A 37 -5.25 15.67 8.50
N GLU A 38 -5.63 16.79 7.90
CA GLU A 38 -6.63 17.68 8.49
C GLU A 38 -8.02 17.04 8.43
N GLY A 39 -8.52 16.58 9.59
CA GLY A 39 -9.84 15.94 9.72
C GLY A 39 -9.97 14.57 9.03
N ALA A 40 -8.85 13.98 8.61
CA ALA A 40 -8.84 12.69 7.94
C ALA A 40 -7.64 11.84 8.36
N VAL A 41 -7.82 10.53 8.35
CA VAL A 41 -6.76 9.55 8.62
C VAL A 41 -6.55 8.69 7.40
N TYR A 42 -5.31 8.58 6.96
CA TYR A 42 -4.93 7.81 5.80
C TYR A 42 -4.27 6.50 6.24
N TYR A 43 -4.62 5.42 5.55
CA TYR A 43 -4.11 4.07 5.78
C TYR A 43 -3.63 3.50 4.45
N LYS A 44 -2.32 3.29 4.33
CA LYS A 44 -1.74 2.50 3.25
C LYS A 44 -1.78 1.04 3.66
N VAL A 45 -2.49 0.22 2.90
CA VAL A 45 -2.72 -1.19 3.22
C VAL A 45 -2.33 -2.08 2.05
N GLU A 46 -1.78 -3.23 2.36
CA GLU A 46 -1.63 -4.35 1.43
C GLU A 46 -2.78 -5.32 1.65
N ALA A 47 -3.44 -5.72 0.56
CA ALA A 47 -4.56 -6.65 0.63
C ALA A 47 -4.17 -8.08 0.22
N ASP A 48 -5.12 -9.00 0.39
CA ASP A 48 -4.95 -10.42 0.09
C ASP A 48 -4.63 -10.72 -1.38
N ASP A 49 -4.94 -9.81 -2.29
CA ASP A 49 -4.62 -9.85 -3.72
C ASP A 49 -3.21 -9.32 -4.09
N ASP A 50 -2.37 -9.06 -3.08
CA ASP A 50 -1.01 -8.49 -3.22
C ASP A 50 -1.01 -7.06 -3.83
N ASN A 51 -2.16 -6.38 -3.83
CA ASN A 51 -2.26 -5.00 -4.28
C ASN A 51 -2.17 -4.02 -3.09
N ILE A 52 -1.73 -2.81 -3.39
CA ILE A 52 -1.61 -1.72 -2.43
C ILE A 52 -2.78 -0.75 -2.60
N TYR A 53 -3.41 -0.41 -1.48
CA TYR A 53 -4.55 0.50 -1.43
C TYR A 53 -4.27 1.63 -0.44
N LEU A 54 -4.71 2.84 -0.78
CA LEU A 54 -4.72 3.98 0.14
C LEU A 54 -6.15 4.32 0.51
N LEU A 55 -6.50 4.05 1.77
CA LEU A 55 -7.82 4.33 2.33
C LEU A 55 -7.76 5.65 3.10
N LYS A 56 -8.72 6.53 2.86
CA LYS A 56 -8.93 7.76 3.62
C LYS A 56 -10.17 7.58 4.48
N TYR A 57 -10.04 7.84 5.77
CA TYR A 57 -11.14 7.94 6.71
C TYR A 57 -11.38 9.42 7.02
N GLU A 58 -12.55 9.96 6.68
CA GLU A 58 -12.92 11.32 7.05
C GLU A 58 -13.60 11.30 8.43
N GLU A 59 -12.97 11.93 9.42
CA GLU A 59 -13.48 11.92 10.80
C GLU A 59 -14.77 12.73 10.93
N GLY A 60 -14.92 13.81 10.15
CA GLY A 60 -16.11 14.65 10.16
C GLY A 60 -17.36 13.98 9.60
N GLN A 61 -17.21 13.07 8.63
CA GLN A 61 -18.32 12.37 7.98
C GLN A 61 -18.45 10.91 8.45
N GLY A 62 -17.43 10.36 9.10
CA GLY A 62 -17.36 8.95 9.49
C GLY A 62 -17.33 7.99 8.28
N CYS A 63 -16.93 8.48 7.10
CA CYS A 63 -16.94 7.73 5.86
C CYS A 63 -15.51 7.31 5.45
N TRP A 64 -15.44 6.26 4.64
CA TRP A 64 -14.20 5.77 4.07
C TRP A 64 -14.21 5.96 2.57
N ASP A 65 -13.07 6.36 2.00
CA ASP A 65 -12.85 6.47 0.57
C ASP A 65 -11.54 5.83 0.12
N LEU A 66 -11.52 5.38 -1.13
CA LEU A 66 -10.32 4.89 -1.78
C LEU A 66 -9.66 6.05 -2.53
N VAL A 67 -8.45 6.41 -2.13
CA VAL A 67 -7.69 7.52 -2.74
C VAL A 67 -6.76 7.02 -3.83
N PHE A 68 -6.15 5.85 -3.62
CA PHE A 68 -5.15 5.31 -4.53
C PHE A 68 -5.16 3.79 -4.54
N TYR A 69 -4.86 3.23 -5.71
CA TYR A 69 -4.73 1.79 -5.95
C TYR A 69 -3.49 1.55 -6.80
N GLN A 70 -2.70 0.55 -6.42
CA GLN A 70 -1.57 0.10 -7.21
C GLN A 70 -1.53 -1.42 -7.25
N ASN A 71 -1.28 -1.94 -8.44
CA ASN A 71 -1.00 -3.34 -8.69
C ASN A 71 0.50 -3.49 -8.99
N PRO A 72 1.30 -3.96 -8.02
CA PRO A 72 2.75 -4.10 -8.20
C PRO A 72 3.12 -4.96 -9.40
N ARG A 73 2.38 -6.06 -9.66
CA ARG A 73 2.65 -6.95 -10.81
C ARG A 73 2.45 -6.26 -12.16
N LYS A 74 1.42 -5.40 -12.28
CA LYS A 74 1.23 -4.59 -13.49
C LYS A 74 2.31 -3.53 -13.66
N VAL A 75 2.78 -2.95 -12.55
CA VAL A 75 3.88 -1.98 -12.58
C VAL A 75 5.18 -2.67 -13.01
N GLU A 76 5.48 -3.84 -12.45
CA GLU A 76 6.67 -4.63 -12.79
C GLU A 76 6.65 -5.11 -14.24
N ALA A 77 5.54 -5.70 -14.70
CA ALA A 77 5.40 -6.08 -16.10
C ALA A 77 5.51 -4.88 -17.07
N ALA A 78 4.99 -3.71 -16.67
CA ALA A 78 5.18 -2.49 -17.44
C ALA A 78 6.66 -2.06 -17.46
N LEU A 79 7.40 -2.20 -16.36
CA LEU A 79 8.84 -1.86 -16.30
C LEU A 79 9.70 -2.84 -17.11
N GLU A 80 9.43 -4.15 -17.05
CA GLU A 80 10.16 -5.18 -17.81
C GLU A 80 9.96 -5.06 -19.32
N SER A 81 8.82 -4.50 -19.76
CA SER A 81 8.54 -4.26 -21.18
C SER A 81 9.23 -3.03 -21.77
N TYR A 82 9.96 -2.25 -20.97
CA TYR A 82 10.65 -1.02 -21.39
C TYR A 82 12.17 -1.22 -21.41
N GLU A 83 12.77 -1.34 -22.61
CA GLU A 83 14.23 -1.33 -22.81
C GLU A 83 14.86 0.10 -22.77
N GLY A 84 14.39 0.98 -21.88
CA GLY A 84 14.87 2.37 -21.78
C GLY A 84 14.77 2.96 -20.38
N ASP A 85 15.55 4.01 -20.10
CA ASP A 85 15.76 4.63 -18.77
C ASP A 85 14.48 4.70 -17.90
N SER A 86 14.57 4.14 -16.70
CA SER A 86 13.43 3.90 -15.81
C SER A 86 12.69 5.19 -15.39
N PRO A 87 11.34 5.24 -15.43
CA PRO A 87 10.54 6.41 -15.04
C PRO A 87 10.63 6.77 -13.55
N ILE A 88 11.15 5.88 -12.72
CA ILE A 88 11.07 5.95 -11.26
C ILE A 88 11.98 7.08 -10.72
N GLU A 89 13.06 7.39 -11.43
CA GLU A 89 13.92 8.56 -11.21
C GLU A 89 13.15 9.88 -11.41
N ARG A 90 12.16 9.92 -12.32
CA ARG A 90 11.41 11.15 -12.66
C ARG A 90 10.39 11.55 -11.59
N PHE A 91 9.92 10.59 -10.78
CA PHE A 91 8.91 10.80 -9.75
C PHE A 91 9.47 10.73 -8.31
N GLY A 92 10.80 10.67 -8.14
CA GLY A 92 11.44 10.72 -6.82
C GLY A 92 11.21 9.48 -5.94
N PHE A 93 10.73 8.38 -6.51
CA PHE A 93 10.67 7.10 -5.81
C PHE A 93 12.01 6.40 -5.99
N LYS A 94 12.78 6.20 -4.91
CA LYS A 94 13.98 5.37 -4.98
C LYS A 94 13.55 3.90 -4.95
N THR A 95 13.68 3.17 -6.05
CA THR A 95 13.72 1.72 -5.98
C THR A 95 14.98 1.32 -5.25
N PHE A 96 14.85 0.77 -4.04
CA PHE A 96 15.94 0.03 -3.43
C PHE A 96 16.17 -1.23 -4.28
N SER A 97 16.99 -1.12 -5.33
CA SER A 97 17.62 -2.29 -5.93
C SER A 97 18.72 -2.73 -4.96
N GLY A 98 18.30 -3.49 -3.94
CA GLY A 98 19.21 -4.30 -3.14
C GLY A 98 19.82 -5.36 -4.04
N SER A 99 20.84 -4.99 -4.81
CA SER A 99 21.71 -5.94 -5.48
C SER A 99 22.40 -6.74 -4.38
N THR A 100 21.89 -7.94 -4.14
CA THR A 100 22.57 -8.94 -3.32
C THR A 100 23.82 -9.37 -4.06
N ASN A 101 24.89 -8.59 -3.94
CA ASN A 101 26.19 -9.07 -4.39
C ASN A 101 26.72 -10.03 -3.32
N ARG A 102 26.52 -11.31 -3.59
CA ARG A 102 27.10 -12.44 -2.86
C ARG A 102 28.47 -12.71 -3.50
N MET A 103 29.50 -12.85 -2.65
CA MET A 103 30.93 -13.17 -2.94
C MET A 103 31.83 -11.92 -3.13
N SER A 104 33.00 -11.79 -2.49
CA SER A 104 34.01 -12.80 -2.17
C SER A 104 34.67 -12.60 -0.80
N ARG A 105 34.95 -13.74 -0.15
CA ARG A 105 35.98 -13.86 0.89
C ARG A 105 37.34 -13.61 0.23
N HIS A 106 38.15 -12.71 0.75
CA HIS A 106 39.60 -12.92 0.79
C HIS A 106 40.16 -12.19 2.01
N LEU A 107 40.69 -12.98 2.95
CA LEU A 107 41.73 -12.55 3.88
C LEU A 107 43.02 -12.35 3.07
N HIS A 108 43.75 -11.28 3.37
CA HIS A 108 45.16 -11.39 3.68
C HIS A 108 45.55 -10.30 4.68
#